data_AF-A0A4P9Y811-F1
#
_entry.id   AF-A0A4P9Y811-F1
#
_cell.length_a   1.000
_cell.length_b   1.000
_cell.length_c   1.000
_cell.angle_alpha   90.00
_cell.angle_beta   90.00
_cell.angle_gamma   90.00
#
_symmetry.space_group_name_H-M   'P 1'
#
loop_
_entity.id
_entity.type
_entity.pdbx_description
1 polymer ?
#
loop_
_entity_poly.entity_id
_entity_poly.type
_entity_poly.pdbx_seq_one_letter_code
_entity_poly.pdbx_strand_id
1 'polypeptide(L)'
;VEKSFDLIAIRPGDEASFIAACTMDQEAIDIISVDLSRRLNFHFKYSQVGQAVQRGIYFEICYGSAIHDAASRRQLISNAQGLVRASRGRNILISSGASHALSLRGPSDVMNLASLFNMSPNEARDALVTTPRRIILHAGKIGDDEL
;
A
#
# COMPACT_ATOMS: atom_id res chain seq x y z
N VAL A 1 -1.07 23.74 -3.42
CA VAL A 1 -0.12 22.81 -2.79
C VAL A 1 0.22 21.64 -3.71
N GLU A 2 -0.71 21.16 -4.55
CA GLU A 2 -0.51 20.00 -5.44
C GLU A 2 0.62 20.13 -6.47
N LYS A 3 1.03 21.35 -6.87
CA LYS A 3 2.08 21.54 -7.89
C LYS A 3 3.53 21.38 -7.40
N SER A 4 3.78 21.10 -6.11
CA SER A 4 5.14 20.99 -5.57
C SER A 4 5.60 19.56 -5.26
N PHE A 5 4.72 18.56 -5.34
CA PHE A 5 5.03 17.18 -4.98
C PHE A 5 4.87 16.22 -6.16
N ASP A 6 5.63 15.13 -6.12
CA ASP A 6 5.63 14.09 -7.15
C ASP A 6 4.54 13.05 -6.98
N LEU A 7 4.34 12.65 -5.73
CA LEU A 7 3.35 11.66 -5.33
C LEU A 7 2.62 12.18 -4.12
N ILE A 8 1.34 11.89 -4.04
CA ILE A 8 0.52 12.24 -2.89
C ILE A 8 -0.02 10.96 -2.26
N ALA A 9 0.41 10.75 -1.02
CA ALA A 9 -0.05 9.66 -0.18
C ALA A 9 -0.88 10.21 0.98
N ILE A 10 -1.96 9.51 1.31
CA ILE A 10 -2.78 9.80 2.48
C ILE A 10 -2.77 8.64 3.47
N ARG A 11 -2.82 8.96 4.77
CA ARG A 11 -2.83 7.97 5.85
C ARG A 11 -4.10 8.09 6.70
N PRO A 12 -5.20 7.41 6.33
CA PRO A 12 -6.45 7.50 7.07
C PRO A 12 -6.31 6.94 8.48
N GLY A 13 -6.91 7.64 9.45
CA GLY A 13 -6.85 7.30 10.87
C GLY A 13 -8.03 6.47 11.36
N ASP A 14 -9.15 6.49 10.64
CA ASP A 14 -10.43 5.88 11.00
C ASP A 14 -11.19 5.37 9.75
N GLU A 15 -12.36 4.75 9.96
CA GLU A 15 -13.17 4.21 8.86
C GLU A 15 -13.69 5.30 7.93
N ALA A 16 -14.11 6.46 8.46
CA ALA A 16 -14.71 7.53 7.67
C ALA A 16 -13.68 8.12 6.69
N SER A 17 -12.48 8.42 7.16
CA SER A 17 -11.36 8.90 6.35
C SER A 17 -10.87 7.84 5.36
N PHE A 18 -10.88 6.56 5.73
CA PHE A 18 -10.56 5.46 4.80
C PHE A 18 -11.59 5.33 3.67
N ILE A 19 -12.88 5.46 3.98
CA ILE A 19 -13.94 5.44 2.96
C ILE A 19 -13.80 6.64 2.05
N ALA A 20 -13.63 7.84 2.60
CA ALA A 20 -13.44 9.06 1.84
C ALA A 20 -12.25 8.93 0.86
N ALA A 21 -11.12 8.42 1.34
CA ALA A 21 -9.95 8.10 0.53
C ALA A 21 -10.27 7.15 -0.64
N CYS A 22 -11.09 6.13 -0.38
CA CYS A 22 -11.41 5.10 -1.35
C CYS A 22 -12.49 5.49 -2.36
N THR A 23 -13.38 6.44 -2.06
CA THR A 23 -14.58 6.72 -2.86
C THR A 23 -14.73 8.16 -3.32
N MET A 24 -14.12 9.15 -2.65
CA MET A 24 -14.25 10.55 -3.08
C MET A 24 -13.33 10.82 -4.26
N ASP A 25 -13.84 11.52 -5.27
CA ASP A 25 -13.07 11.99 -6.41
C ASP A 25 -12.18 13.15 -5.99
N GLN A 26 -11.04 12.77 -5.43
CA GLN A 26 -9.93 13.66 -5.15
C GLN A 26 -8.88 13.31 -6.21
N GLU A 27 -8.78 14.13 -7.26
CA GLU A 27 -7.90 13.91 -8.43
C GLU A 27 -6.40 13.79 -8.10
N ALA A 28 -6.04 13.96 -6.83
CA ALA A 28 -4.67 14.08 -6.39
C ALA A 28 -4.21 12.96 -5.44
N ILE A 29 -4.92 11.83 -5.28
CA ILE A 29 -4.40 10.72 -4.43
C ILE A 29 -3.79 9.63 -5.30
N ASP A 30 -2.52 9.31 -5.06
CA ASP A 30 -1.84 8.17 -5.68
C ASP A 30 -1.82 6.95 -4.74
N ILE A 31 -1.59 7.18 -3.44
CA ILE A 31 -1.35 6.13 -2.46
C ILE A 31 -2.22 6.32 -1.20
N ILE A 32 -2.83 5.23 -0.74
CA ILE A 32 -3.45 5.09 0.57
C ILE A 32 -2.54 4.22 1.44
N SER A 33 -1.86 4.85 2.40
CA SER A 33 -1.03 4.17 3.40
C SER A 33 -1.85 3.89 4.65
N VAL A 34 -2.02 2.63 5.05
CA VAL A 34 -2.78 2.32 6.26
C VAL A 34 -1.83 1.88 7.37
N ASP A 35 -2.07 2.35 8.59
CA ASP A 35 -1.36 1.81 9.75
C ASP A 35 -1.86 0.41 10.10
N LEU A 36 -1.26 -0.60 9.47
CA LEU A 36 -1.60 -2.00 9.67
C LEU A 36 -1.00 -2.56 10.97
N SER A 37 -0.11 -1.84 11.66
CA SER A 37 0.56 -2.33 12.87
C SER A 37 -0.35 -2.39 14.10
N ARG A 38 -1.49 -1.70 14.06
CA ARG A 38 -2.44 -1.59 15.17
C ARG A 38 -3.80 -2.19 14.82
N ARG A 39 -4.57 -2.51 15.85
CA ARG A 39 -5.94 -3.01 15.66
C ARG A 39 -6.75 -1.95 14.94
N LEU A 40 -7.28 -2.30 13.78
CA LEU A 40 -8.20 -1.45 13.04
C LEU A 40 -9.59 -1.60 13.63
N ASN A 41 -10.30 -0.47 13.78
CA ASN A 41 -11.69 -0.46 14.23
C ASN A 41 -12.68 -0.64 13.05
N PHE A 42 -12.18 -1.06 11.89
CA PHE A 42 -12.95 -1.29 10.68
C PHE A 42 -12.34 -2.42 9.86
N HIS A 43 -13.08 -2.87 8.86
CA HIS A 43 -12.67 -3.93 7.95
C HIS A 43 -12.56 -3.37 6.53
N PHE A 44 -11.61 -3.90 5.76
CA PHE A 44 -11.47 -3.59 4.34
C PHE A 44 -12.62 -4.23 3.56
N LYS A 45 -13.54 -3.40 3.04
CA LYS A 45 -14.66 -3.87 2.21
C LYS A 45 -14.26 -3.88 0.74
N TYR A 46 -14.60 -4.97 0.04
CA TYR A 46 -14.32 -5.13 -1.39
C TYR A 46 -14.88 -3.97 -2.24
N SER A 47 -16.06 -3.44 -1.89
CA SER A 47 -16.67 -2.33 -2.62
C SER A 47 -15.85 -1.04 -2.57
N GLN A 48 -15.29 -0.71 -1.40
CA GLN A 48 -14.52 0.52 -1.19
C GLN A 48 -13.12 0.38 -1.79
N VAL A 49 -12.42 -0.70 -1.42
CA VAL A 49 -11.08 -0.98 -1.94
C VAL A 49 -11.12 -1.15 -3.47
N GLY A 50 -12.13 -1.82 -3.99
CA GLY A 50 -12.32 -2.02 -5.44
C GLY A 50 -12.50 -0.71 -6.20
N GLN A 51 -13.20 0.28 -5.65
CA GLN A 51 -13.34 1.62 -6.26
C GLN A 51 -12.00 2.34 -6.32
N ALA A 52 -11.21 2.32 -5.25
CA ALA A 52 -9.86 2.88 -5.25
C ALA A 52 -8.95 2.20 -6.30
N VAL A 53 -8.97 0.86 -6.34
CA VAL A 53 -8.21 0.07 -7.32
C VAL A 53 -8.59 0.42 -8.76
N GLN A 54 -9.89 0.57 -9.04
CA GLN A 54 -10.38 0.90 -10.39
C GLN A 54 -9.94 2.29 -10.84
N ARG A 55 -9.78 3.22 -9.90
CA ARG A 55 -9.30 4.58 -10.14
C ARG A 55 -7.77 4.69 -10.20
N GLY A 56 -7.04 3.59 -10.10
CA GLY A 56 -5.58 3.61 -10.14
C GLY A 56 -4.92 4.03 -8.83
N ILE A 57 -5.65 4.07 -7.71
CA ILE A 57 -5.07 4.33 -6.39
C ILE A 57 -4.41 3.04 -5.86
N TYR A 58 -3.27 3.20 -5.20
CA TYR A 58 -2.47 2.11 -4.65
C TYR A 58 -2.53 2.06 -3.13
N PHE A 59 -2.40 0.87 -2.56
CA PHE A 59 -2.38 0.67 -1.11
C PHE A 59 -0.99 0.28 -0.65
N GLU A 60 -0.46 1.02 0.32
CA GLU A 60 0.87 0.76 0.89
C GLU A 60 0.81 -0.13 2.13
N ILE A 61 1.66 -1.16 2.14
CA ILE A 61 1.95 -2.01 3.30
C ILE A 61 3.38 -1.72 3.76
N CYS A 62 3.52 -1.00 4.88
CA CYS A 62 4.82 -0.74 5.49
C CYS A 62 5.26 -1.91 6.40
N TYR A 63 6.23 -2.71 5.97
CA TYR A 63 6.65 -3.89 6.72
C TYR A 63 7.45 -3.60 7.99
N GLY A 64 8.01 -2.40 8.17
CA GLY A 64 8.93 -2.09 9.27
C GLY A 64 8.37 -2.42 10.65
N SER A 65 7.08 -2.17 10.87
CA SER A 65 6.42 -2.50 12.14
C SER A 65 6.38 -4.01 12.48
N ALA A 66 6.52 -4.89 11.48
CA ALA A 66 6.62 -6.34 11.72
C ALA A 66 7.96 -6.75 12.35
N ILE A 67 9.01 -5.93 12.19
CA ILE A 67 10.37 -6.22 12.65
C ILE A 67 10.52 -5.89 14.15
N HIS A 68 9.82 -4.86 14.64
CA HIS A 68 10.09 -4.28 15.96
C HIS A 68 9.45 -5.04 17.13
N ASP A 69 8.16 -5.40 17.05
CA ASP A 69 7.49 -6.12 18.15
C ASP A 69 6.50 -7.19 17.65
N ALA A 70 6.24 -8.19 18.50
CA ALA A 70 5.42 -9.35 18.16
C ALA A 70 3.91 -9.05 18.04
N ALA A 71 3.40 -8.10 18.82
CA ALA A 71 2.00 -7.68 18.75
C ALA A 71 1.73 -6.92 17.44
N SER A 72 2.58 -5.94 17.10
CA SER A 72 2.47 -5.21 15.83
C SER A 72 2.62 -6.14 14.63
N ARG A 73 3.53 -7.12 14.69
CA ARG A 73 3.69 -8.13 13.64
C ARG A 73 2.42 -8.94 13.40
N ARG A 74 1.78 -9.46 14.47
CA ARG A 74 0.52 -10.23 14.33
C ARG A 74 -0.56 -9.38 13.69
N GLN A 75 -0.67 -8.13 14.12
CA GLN A 75 -1.69 -7.22 13.66
C GLN A 75 -1.46 -6.79 12.21
N LEU A 76 -0.21 -6.50 11.83
CA LEU A 76 0.18 -6.22 10.46
C LEU A 76 -0.16 -7.38 9.55
N ILE A 77 0.23 -8.61 9.91
CA ILE A 77 -0.07 -9.80 9.08
C ILE A 77 -1.59 -9.94 8.90
N SER A 78 -2.37 -9.86 9.97
CA SER A 78 -3.83 -10.00 9.92
C SER A 78 -4.50 -8.93 9.06
N ASN A 79 -4.12 -7.67 9.26
CA ASN A 79 -4.66 -6.54 8.51
C ASN A 79 -4.24 -6.56 7.04
N ALA A 80 -2.96 -6.86 6.75
CA ALA A 80 -2.42 -6.97 5.41
C ALA A 80 -3.15 -8.06 4.61
N GLN A 81 -3.39 -9.23 5.20
CA GLN A 81 -4.20 -10.27 4.56
C GLN A 81 -5.64 -9.79 4.27
N GLY A 82 -6.23 -8.99 5.16
CA GLY A 82 -7.54 -8.37 4.93
C GLY A 82 -7.53 -7.43 3.72
N LEU A 83 -6.51 -6.58 3.62
CA LEU A 83 -6.33 -5.63 2.52
C LEU A 83 -6.08 -6.34 1.19
N VAL A 84 -5.16 -7.32 1.16
CA VAL A 84 -4.84 -8.14 -0.03
C VAL A 84 -6.09 -8.87 -0.53
N ARG A 85 -6.90 -9.44 0.38
CA ARG A 85 -8.19 -10.05 0.00
C ARG A 85 -9.15 -9.02 -0.60
N ALA A 86 -9.29 -7.84 0.01
CA ALA A 86 -10.20 -6.81 -0.45
C ALA A 86 -9.79 -6.19 -1.80
N SER A 87 -8.48 -6.10 -2.08
CA SER A 87 -7.95 -5.60 -3.37
C SER A 87 -7.83 -6.69 -4.44
N ARG A 88 -7.99 -7.97 -4.05
CA ARG A 88 -7.66 -9.16 -4.86
C ARG A 88 -6.21 -9.16 -5.32
N GLY A 89 -5.30 -8.78 -4.42
CA GLY A 89 -3.86 -8.70 -4.67
C GLY A 89 -3.41 -7.57 -5.62
N ARG A 90 -4.35 -6.73 -6.09
CA ARG A 90 -4.06 -5.64 -7.03
C ARG A 90 -3.66 -4.36 -6.29
N ASN A 91 -2.89 -3.53 -6.98
CA ASN A 91 -2.46 -2.20 -6.55
C ASN A 91 -1.86 -2.18 -5.14
N ILE A 92 -1.11 -3.21 -4.76
CA ILE A 92 -0.40 -3.27 -3.49
C ILE A 92 1.03 -2.79 -3.71
N LEU A 93 1.47 -1.83 -2.89
CA LEU A 93 2.85 -1.40 -2.75
C LEU A 93 3.39 -1.92 -1.42
N ILE A 94 4.58 -2.53 -1.41
CA ILE A 94 5.26 -2.88 -0.17
C ILE A 94 6.44 -1.93 0.03
N SER A 95 6.49 -1.29 1.20
CA SER A 95 7.56 -0.37 1.58
C SER A 95 8.11 -0.71 2.96
N SER A 96 9.30 -0.19 3.30
CA SER A 96 9.91 -0.44 4.60
C SER A 96 9.30 0.40 5.72
N GLY A 97 8.88 1.65 5.43
CA GLY A 97 8.54 2.64 6.46
C GLY A 97 9.69 2.86 7.46
N ALA A 98 10.93 2.53 7.09
CA ALA A 98 12.05 2.49 7.99
C ALA A 98 12.63 3.89 8.26
N SER A 99 12.85 4.21 9.54
CA SER A 99 13.61 5.38 9.98
C SER A 99 15.11 5.11 10.13
N HIS A 100 15.54 3.84 10.09
CA HIS A 100 16.92 3.42 10.29
C HIS A 100 17.33 2.37 9.25
N ALA A 101 18.58 2.44 8.79
CA ALA A 101 19.12 1.54 7.77
C ALA A 101 19.03 0.05 8.15
N LEU A 102 19.16 -0.28 9.45
CA LEU A 102 19.08 -1.66 9.95
C LEU A 102 17.68 -2.29 9.83
N SER A 103 16.65 -1.47 9.63
CA SER A 103 15.28 -1.95 9.41
C SER A 103 15.00 -2.28 7.93
N LEU A 104 15.95 -2.03 7.01
CA LEU A 104 15.81 -2.38 5.61
C LEU A 104 16.05 -3.87 5.38
N ARG A 105 15.43 -4.41 4.33
CA ARG A 105 15.56 -5.79 3.88
C ARG A 105 15.80 -5.84 2.38
N GLY A 106 16.53 -6.86 1.93
CA GLY A 106 16.75 -7.07 0.50
C GLY A 106 15.43 -7.37 -0.21
N PRO A 107 15.28 -7.06 -1.51
CA PRO A 107 14.02 -7.29 -2.24
C PRO A 107 13.50 -8.73 -2.13
N SER A 108 14.40 -9.73 -2.17
CA SER A 108 14.03 -11.14 -2.01
C SER A 108 13.43 -11.46 -0.65
N ASP A 109 13.96 -10.86 0.42
CA ASP A 109 13.42 -11.05 1.78
C ASP A 109 12.03 -10.42 1.90
N VAL A 110 11.82 -9.26 1.26
CA VAL A 110 10.53 -8.59 1.25
C VAL A 110 9.50 -9.38 0.43
N MET A 111 9.90 -9.99 -0.70
CA MET A 111 9.05 -10.91 -1.45
C MET A 111 8.67 -12.14 -0.62
N ASN A 112 9.62 -12.72 0.13
CA ASN A 112 9.35 -13.83 1.02
C ASN A 112 8.39 -13.43 2.14
N LEU A 113 8.54 -12.24 2.72
CA LEU A 113 7.63 -11.69 3.72
C LEU A 113 6.20 -11.54 3.18
N ALA A 114 6.05 -11.12 1.91
CA ALA A 114 4.75 -10.93 1.28
C ALA A 114 3.91 -12.22 1.23
N SER A 115 4.54 -13.39 1.26
CA SER A 115 3.82 -14.67 1.38
C SER A 115 2.98 -14.75 2.66
N LEU A 116 3.40 -14.12 3.75
CA LEU A 116 2.63 -14.05 5.00
C LEU A 116 1.36 -13.20 4.85
N PHE A 117 1.32 -12.31 3.85
CA PHE A 117 0.16 -11.49 3.52
C PHE A 117 -0.80 -12.19 2.55
N ASN A 118 -0.58 -13.48 2.27
CA ASN A 118 -1.29 -14.29 1.28
C ASN A 118 -1.14 -13.77 -0.16
N MET A 119 0.02 -13.19 -0.47
CA MET A 119 0.35 -12.82 -1.85
C MET A 119 1.08 -13.98 -2.53
N SER A 120 0.74 -14.22 -3.79
CA SER A 120 1.49 -15.11 -4.68
C SER A 120 2.87 -14.52 -4.99
N PRO A 121 3.84 -15.33 -5.46
CA PRO A 121 5.16 -14.84 -5.84
C PRO A 121 5.13 -13.75 -6.92
N ASN A 122 4.14 -13.79 -7.81
CA ASN A 122 3.97 -12.77 -8.85
C ASN A 122 3.44 -11.46 -8.27
N GLU A 123 2.40 -11.52 -7.42
CA GLU A 123 1.89 -10.33 -6.72
C GLU A 123 2.96 -9.70 -5.83
N ALA A 124 3.75 -10.51 -5.13
CA ALA A 124 4.86 -10.05 -4.30
C ALA A 124 5.94 -9.33 -5.12
N ARG A 125 6.31 -9.87 -6.28
CA ARG A 125 7.24 -9.21 -7.22
C ARG A 125 6.66 -7.91 -7.75
N ASP A 126 5.41 -7.94 -8.19
CA ASP A 126 4.73 -6.76 -8.73
C ASP A 126 4.62 -5.64 -7.71
N ALA A 127 4.41 -5.95 -6.43
CA ALA A 127 4.33 -4.96 -5.37
C ALA A 127 5.64 -4.21 -5.09
N LEU A 128 6.78 -4.74 -5.54
CA LEU A 128 8.12 -4.15 -5.36
C LEU A 128 8.72 -3.58 -6.63
N VAL A 129 8.32 -4.08 -7.80
CA VAL A 129 8.96 -3.75 -9.09
C VAL A 129 8.00 -3.00 -10.00
N THR A 130 6.90 -3.66 -10.38
CA THR A 130 5.96 -3.14 -11.38
C THR A 130 5.11 -2.01 -10.81
N THR A 131 4.62 -2.16 -9.59
CA THR A 131 3.69 -1.23 -8.94
C THR A 131 4.31 0.15 -8.67
N PRO A 132 5.51 0.27 -8.08
CA PRO A 132 6.16 1.58 -7.93
C PRO A 132 6.30 2.35 -9.26
N ARG A 133 6.66 1.66 -10.34
CA ARG A 133 6.75 2.27 -11.68
C ARG A 133 5.38 2.79 -12.15
N ARG A 134 4.32 2.00 -11.96
CA ARG A 134 2.97 2.40 -12.35
C ARG A 134 2.44 3.58 -11.53
N ILE A 135 2.81 3.68 -10.25
CA ILE A 135 2.48 4.83 -9.41
C ILE A 135 3.08 6.12 -9.98
N ILE A 136 4.36 6.09 -10.35
CA ILE A 136 5.06 7.25 -10.92
C ILE A 136 4.44 7.67 -12.26
N LEU A 137 4.07 6.71 -13.11
CA LEU A 137 3.39 6.96 -14.38
C LEU A 137 1.98 7.56 -14.16
N HIS A 138 1.23 7.01 -13.21
CA HIS A 138 -0.10 7.51 -12.84
C HIS A 138 -0.09 8.97 -12.39
N ALA A 139 0.92 9.36 -11.62
CA ALA A 139 1.09 10.74 -11.16
C ALA A 139 1.50 11.74 -12.28
N GLY A 140 1.62 11.28 -13.54
CA GLY A 140 1.80 12.14 -14.71
C GLY A 140 3.20 12.76 -14.85
N LYS A 141 4.25 12.13 -14.29
CA LYS A 141 5.61 12.68 -14.26
C LYS A 141 6.58 12.13 -15.29
N ILE A 142 6.19 11.06 -15.99
CA ILE A 142 6.89 10.55 -17.17
C ILE A 142 5.91 10.77 -18.32
N GLY A 143 6.26 11.68 -19.24
CA GLY A 143 5.49 11.83 -20.48
C GLY A 143 5.58 10.55 -21.29
N ASP A 144 4.56 10.25 -22.10
CA ASP A 144 4.51 9.06 -22.96
C ASP A 144 5.75 8.92 -23.89
N ASP A 145 6.53 9.98 -24.03
CA ASP A 145 7.73 10.10 -24.86
C ASP A 145 9.01 9.46 -24.26
N GLU A 146 9.02 9.03 -22.99
CA GLU A 146 10.17 8.33 -22.35
C GLU A 146 9.93 6.82 -22.13
N LEU A 147 9.00 6.22 -22.89
CA LEU A 147 8.66 4.79 -22.86
C LEU A 147 9.48 3.93 -23.83
#